data_AF-A0A819WVV6-F1
#
_entry.id   AF-A0A819WVV6-F1
#
_cell.length_a   1.000
_cell.length_b   1.000
_cell.length_c   1.000
_cell.angle_alpha   90.00
_cell.angle_beta   90.00
_cell.angle_gamma   90.00
#
_symmetry.space_group_name_H-M   'P 1'
#
loop_
_entity.id
_entity.type
_entity.pdbx_description
1 polymer ?
#
loop_
_entity_poly.entity_id
_entity_poly.type
_entity_poly.pdbx_seq_one_letter_code
_entity_poly.pdbx_strand_id
1 'polypeptide(L)'
;MKNKPEQVEAVFILENDKNKVDNRERFATGEDIICQLADEIYRCYEKEARECSKVVHPSIAAKKAEQTNRIHIELKKIHRRLFPRNITTDISICTRTKVVWLKSKSQDNIEVEKVKNLLSKVASSFLVFDSLLDCQKDLLEDELVSNIFLIIDADYDDSVIIELQQLPNVKVVSRYGQSSLENKTAIENYDDLYYQLTHDVIAHYNRLGTYFSKKQDAKTAKDMFMKAHTLCNIDSEL
;
A
#
# COMPACT_ATOMS: atom_id res chain seq x y z
N MET A 1 -43.80 -5.32 -28.20
CA MET A 1 -43.32 -6.20 -27.10
C MET A 1 -42.14 -5.52 -26.44
N LYS A 2 -42.29 -5.08 -25.18
CA LYS A 2 -41.26 -4.39 -24.39
C LYS A 2 -40.67 -5.40 -23.41
N ASN A 3 -39.44 -5.86 -23.63
CA ASN A 3 -38.71 -6.67 -22.66
C ASN A 3 -38.19 -5.73 -21.56
N LYS A 4 -38.71 -5.88 -20.34
CA LYS A 4 -38.12 -5.25 -19.15
C LYS A 4 -36.75 -5.90 -18.87
N PRO A 5 -35.75 -5.13 -18.41
CA PRO A 5 -34.52 -5.72 -17.93
C PRO A 5 -34.82 -6.51 -16.64
N GLU A 6 -34.38 -7.77 -16.58
CA GLU A 6 -34.36 -8.55 -15.35
C GLU A 6 -33.42 -7.85 -14.35
N GLN A 7 -34.01 -7.11 -13.42
CA GLN A 7 -33.33 -6.77 -12.18
C GLN A 7 -33.23 -8.06 -11.38
N VAL A 8 -32.00 -8.55 -11.19
CA VAL A 8 -31.71 -9.51 -10.13
C VAL A 8 -31.81 -8.74 -8.82
N GLU A 9 -33.03 -8.64 -8.28
CA GLU A 9 -33.27 -8.12 -6.94
C GLU A 9 -32.65 -9.10 -5.94
N ALA A 10 -31.47 -8.76 -5.42
CA ALA A 10 -31.03 -9.31 -4.15
C ALA A 10 -31.89 -8.66 -3.06
N VAL A 11 -32.94 -9.35 -2.64
CA VAL A 11 -33.83 -8.89 -1.57
C VAL A 11 -33.07 -8.94 -0.24
N PHE A 12 -32.69 -7.77 0.27
CA PHE A 12 -32.22 -7.61 1.64
C PHE A 12 -33.45 -7.53 2.55
N ILE A 13 -33.82 -8.66 3.16
CA ILE A 13 -34.87 -8.70 4.18
C ILE A 13 -34.28 -8.13 5.47
N LEU A 14 -34.46 -6.82 5.67
CA LEU A 14 -34.27 -6.21 6.97
C LEU A 14 -35.47 -6.59 7.85
N GLU A 15 -35.20 -7.49 8.79
CA GLU A 15 -36.03 -7.95 9.90
C GLU A 15 -37.48 -7.45 9.91
N ASN A 16 -38.38 -8.26 9.35
CA ASN A 16 -39.75 -8.47 9.84
C ASN A 16 -40.46 -9.67 9.17
N ASP A 17 -39.78 -10.38 8.26
CA ASP A 17 -40.36 -11.55 7.61
C ASP A 17 -40.18 -12.80 8.49
N LYS A 18 -41.30 -13.45 8.84
CA LYS A 18 -41.36 -14.57 9.81
C LYS A 18 -40.89 -15.90 9.24
N ASN A 19 -40.45 -15.93 7.99
CA ASN A 19 -39.89 -17.11 7.37
C ASN A 19 -38.38 -17.13 7.66
N LYS A 20 -38.02 -17.96 8.65
CA LYS A 20 -36.64 -18.24 9.06
C LYS A 20 -35.77 -18.64 7.87
N VAL A 21 -35.08 -17.68 7.28
CA VAL A 21 -33.86 -17.93 6.52
C VAL A 21 -32.79 -18.20 7.57
N ASP A 22 -32.19 -19.39 7.53
CA ASP A 22 -31.16 -19.77 8.48
C ASP A 22 -29.85 -19.05 8.13
N ASN A 23 -29.71 -17.83 8.65
CA ASN A 23 -28.58 -16.95 8.38
C ASN A 23 -27.23 -17.53 8.85
N ARG A 24 -27.23 -18.59 9.68
CA ARG A 24 -26.03 -19.30 10.10
C ARG A 24 -25.38 -20.14 9.00
N GLU A 25 -26.15 -20.58 7.99
CA GLU A 25 -25.58 -21.35 6.87
C GLU A 25 -24.96 -20.45 5.79
N ARG A 26 -25.33 -19.16 5.74
CA ARG A 26 -24.83 -18.22 4.72
C ARG A 26 -23.74 -17.28 5.22
N PHE A 27 -23.70 -16.98 6.52
CA PHE A 27 -22.75 -16.03 7.10
C PHE A 27 -22.22 -16.56 8.43
N ALA A 28 -20.90 -16.68 8.56
CA ALA A 28 -20.29 -17.21 9.78
C ALA A 28 -20.36 -16.17 10.92
N THR A 29 -20.35 -14.87 10.60
CA THR A 29 -20.42 -13.76 11.55
C THR A 29 -21.13 -12.53 10.97
N GLY A 30 -21.51 -11.57 11.82
CA GLY A 30 -21.99 -10.25 11.38
C GLY A 30 -20.94 -9.43 10.62
N GLU A 31 -19.66 -9.77 10.77
CA GLU A 31 -18.55 -9.16 10.03
C GLU A 31 -18.60 -9.53 8.54
N ASP A 32 -18.95 -10.79 8.22
CA ASP A 32 -19.09 -11.26 6.84
C ASP A 32 -20.22 -10.54 6.09
N ILE A 33 -21.30 -10.20 6.80
CA ILE A 33 -22.44 -9.46 6.26
C ILE A 33 -22.03 -8.02 5.92
N ILE A 34 -21.27 -7.35 6.78
CA ILE A 34 -20.80 -5.98 6.56
C ILE A 34 -19.81 -5.94 5.38
N CYS A 35 -18.92 -6.93 5.26
CA CYS A 35 -17.99 -7.06 4.15
C CYS A 35 -18.71 -7.28 2.82
N GLN A 36 -19.67 -8.20 2.75
CA GLN A 36 -20.45 -8.39 1.53
C GLN A 36 -21.29 -7.17 1.19
N LEU A 37 -21.81 -6.44 2.17
CA LEU A 37 -22.54 -5.20 1.91
C LEU A 37 -21.63 -4.13 1.31
N ALA A 38 -20.41 -4.00 1.82
CA ALA A 38 -19.42 -3.05 1.30
C ALA A 38 -18.95 -3.42 -0.12
N ASP A 39 -18.71 -4.70 -0.39
CA ASP A 39 -18.35 -5.21 -1.71
C ASP A 39 -19.50 -5.04 -2.71
N GLU A 40 -20.74 -5.26 -2.27
CA GLU A 40 -21.92 -5.08 -3.10
C GLU A 40 -22.17 -3.59 -3.42
N ILE A 41 -22.00 -2.71 -2.44
CA ILE A 41 -22.05 -1.25 -2.62
C ILE A 41 -20.97 -0.82 -3.63
N TYR A 42 -19.73 -1.30 -3.47
CA TYR A 42 -18.64 -1.01 -4.39
C TYR A 42 -18.97 -1.49 -5.81
N ARG A 43 -19.44 -2.73 -5.95
CA ARG A 43 -19.86 -3.31 -7.23
C ARG A 43 -20.95 -2.50 -7.91
N CYS A 44 -21.93 -2.01 -7.14
CA CYS A 44 -23.00 -1.16 -7.65
C CYS A 44 -22.47 0.17 -8.20
N TYR A 45 -21.59 0.84 -7.45
CA TYR A 45 -20.99 2.10 -7.90
C TYR A 45 -20.07 1.92 -9.11
N GLU A 46 -19.29 0.84 -9.16
CA GLU A 46 -18.44 0.53 -10.30
C GLU A 46 -19.28 0.23 -11.57
N LYS A 47 -20.40 -0.47 -11.42
CA LYS A 47 -21.36 -0.70 -12.50
C LYS A 47 -21.98 0.61 -12.98
N GLU A 48 -22.41 1.48 -12.06
CA GLU A 48 -22.98 2.78 -12.40
C GLU A 48 -21.97 3.70 -13.09
N ALA A 49 -20.70 3.69 -12.65
CA ALA A 49 -19.62 4.42 -13.31
C ALA A 49 -19.36 3.89 -14.73
N ARG A 50 -19.39 2.57 -14.93
CA ARG A 50 -19.27 1.91 -16.25
C ARG A 50 -20.47 2.15 -17.17
N GLU A 51 -21.66 2.33 -16.63
CA GLU A 51 -22.85 2.69 -17.40
C GLU A 51 -22.85 4.19 -17.76
N CYS A 52 -22.41 5.05 -16.84
CA CYS A 52 -22.23 6.48 -17.11
C CYS A 52 -21.18 6.75 -18.20
N SER A 53 -20.07 5.98 -18.24
CA SER A 53 -19.04 6.13 -19.29
C SER A 53 -19.54 5.75 -20.69
N LYS A 54 -20.62 4.96 -20.78
CA LYS A 54 -21.25 4.58 -22.05
C LYS A 54 -22.28 5.58 -22.57
N VAL A 55 -22.80 6.48 -21.70
CA VAL A 55 -23.96 7.35 -22.02
C VAL A 55 -23.63 8.85 -21.88
N VAL A 56 -22.62 9.26 -21.10
CA VAL A 56 -22.34 10.68 -20.76
C VAL A 56 -20.84 11.01 -20.85
N HIS A 57 -20.51 12.30 -21.07
CA HIS A 57 -19.16 12.86 -21.20
C HIS A 57 -18.10 12.21 -20.27
N PRO A 58 -16.90 11.86 -20.78
CA PRO A 58 -15.84 11.15 -20.06
C PRO A 58 -15.41 11.76 -18.71
N SER A 59 -15.55 13.08 -18.56
CA SER A 59 -15.17 13.80 -17.33
C SER A 59 -16.05 13.47 -16.12
N ILE A 60 -17.31 13.10 -16.33
CA ILE A 60 -18.25 12.75 -15.26
C ILE A 60 -18.02 11.30 -14.81
N ALA A 61 -17.70 10.40 -15.73
CA ALA A 61 -17.34 9.02 -15.42
C ALA A 61 -16.05 8.95 -14.58
N ALA A 62 -15.03 9.74 -14.92
CA ALA A 62 -13.79 9.83 -14.15
C ALA A 62 -14.04 10.31 -12.71
N LYS A 63 -14.85 11.35 -12.52
CA LYS A 63 -15.23 11.84 -11.18
C LYS A 63 -16.01 10.80 -10.36
N LYS A 64 -16.91 10.05 -11.00
CA LYS A 64 -17.66 8.96 -10.33
C LYS A 64 -16.74 7.81 -9.93
N ALA A 65 -15.77 7.43 -10.77
CA ALA A 65 -14.78 6.41 -10.43
C ALA A 65 -13.89 6.84 -9.24
N GLU A 66 -13.44 8.10 -9.23
CA GLU A 66 -12.68 8.67 -8.13
C GLU A 66 -13.48 8.66 -6.82
N GLN A 67 -14.75 9.07 -6.86
CA GLN A 67 -15.65 9.01 -5.69
C GLN A 67 -15.88 7.58 -5.20
N THR A 68 -16.02 6.62 -6.12
CA THR A 68 -16.20 5.20 -5.78
C THR A 68 -14.98 4.66 -5.02
N ASN A 69 -13.77 4.99 -5.49
CA ASN A 69 -12.54 4.61 -4.80
C ASN A 69 -12.43 5.27 -3.42
N ARG A 70 -12.81 6.55 -3.28
CA ARG A 70 -12.85 7.22 -1.97
C ARG A 70 -13.80 6.53 -1.00
N ILE A 71 -15.00 6.15 -1.45
CA ILE A 71 -15.97 5.41 -0.64
C ILE A 71 -15.38 4.06 -0.20
N HIS A 72 -14.73 3.32 -1.10
CA HIS A 72 -14.11 2.05 -0.77
C HIS A 72 -12.98 2.18 0.28
N ILE A 73 -12.14 3.20 0.15
CA ILE A 73 -11.07 3.52 1.11
C ILE A 73 -11.67 3.84 2.48
N GLU A 74 -12.71 4.69 2.54
CA GLU A 74 -13.35 5.06 3.80
C GLU A 74 -14.08 3.87 4.45
N LEU A 75 -14.74 3.00 3.67
CA LEU A 75 -15.33 1.77 4.18
C LEU A 75 -14.28 0.85 4.79
N LYS A 76 -13.11 0.70 4.15
CA LYS A 76 -11.96 -0.04 4.71
C LYS A 76 -11.42 0.60 6.00
N LYS A 77 -11.36 1.94 6.09
CA LYS A 77 -10.96 2.64 7.32
C LYS A 77 -11.96 2.44 8.46
N ILE A 78 -13.26 2.52 8.18
CA ILE A 78 -14.33 2.28 9.16
C ILE A 78 -14.26 0.83 9.66
N HIS A 79 -14.07 -0.13 8.76
CA HIS A 79 -13.86 -1.54 9.13
C HIS A 79 -12.69 -1.70 10.11
N ARG A 80 -11.52 -1.11 9.81
CA ARG A 80 -10.34 -1.16 10.69
C ARG A 80 -10.59 -0.54 12.07
N ARG A 81 -11.47 0.47 12.17
CA ARG A 81 -11.81 1.14 13.43
C ARG A 81 -12.83 0.36 14.25
N LEU A 82 -13.85 -0.23 13.61
CA LEU A 82 -14.94 -0.93 14.27
C LEU A 82 -14.60 -2.39 14.59
N PHE A 83 -13.78 -3.00 13.73
CA PHE A 83 -13.23 -4.32 13.90
C PHE A 83 -11.71 -4.19 13.91
N PRO A 84 -11.13 -3.64 14.98
CA PRO A 84 -9.74 -3.96 15.26
C PRO A 84 -9.79 -5.48 15.39
N ARG A 85 -9.32 -6.21 14.35
CA ARG A 85 -9.00 -7.63 14.51
C ARG A 85 -8.34 -7.70 15.87
N ASN A 86 -8.78 -8.61 16.73
CA ASN A 86 -7.94 -9.02 17.83
C ASN A 86 -6.66 -9.51 17.15
N ILE A 87 -5.74 -8.57 16.93
CA ILE A 87 -4.35 -8.80 16.62
C ILE A 87 -3.90 -9.37 17.94
N THR A 88 -4.19 -10.65 18.13
CA THR A 88 -3.32 -11.53 18.87
C THR A 88 -1.93 -11.09 18.47
N THR A 89 -1.20 -10.67 19.49
CA THR A 89 0.05 -9.91 19.50
C THR A 89 1.23 -10.59 18.82
N ASP A 90 0.96 -11.43 17.82
CA ASP A 90 1.86 -11.78 16.74
C ASP A 90 1.44 -10.99 15.50
N ILE A 91 1.80 -9.70 15.48
CA ILE A 91 2.16 -9.07 14.21
C ILE A 91 3.22 -10.01 13.64
N SER A 92 2.86 -10.85 12.68
CA SER A 92 3.81 -11.61 11.88
C SER A 92 4.81 -10.58 11.37
N ILE A 93 5.98 -10.53 12.00
CA ILE A 93 6.97 -9.52 11.64
C ILE A 93 7.44 -9.91 10.26
N CYS A 94 7.01 -9.13 9.28
CA CYS A 94 7.36 -9.35 7.90
C CYS A 94 8.88 -9.21 7.73
N THR A 95 9.49 -10.16 7.01
CA THR A 95 10.92 -10.16 6.64
C THR A 95 11.16 -9.71 5.21
N ARG A 96 10.10 -9.57 4.40
CA ARG A 96 10.18 -9.04 3.04
C ARG A 96 10.39 -7.54 3.09
N THR A 97 11.26 -7.07 2.22
CA THR A 97 11.57 -5.66 2.08
C THR A 97 11.30 -5.28 0.64
N LYS A 98 10.46 -4.27 0.45
CA LYS A 98 10.09 -3.73 -0.85
C LYS A 98 10.60 -2.30 -0.94
N VAL A 99 11.24 -1.96 -2.04
CA VAL A 99 11.64 -0.57 -2.32
C VAL A 99 10.68 -0.05 -3.37
N VAL A 100 10.11 1.13 -3.12
CA VAL A 100 9.18 1.77 -4.04
C VAL A 100 9.71 3.15 -4.34
N TRP A 101 9.78 3.50 -5.62
CA TRP A 101 10.12 4.84 -6.07
C TRP A 101 8.92 5.45 -6.77
N LEU A 102 8.42 6.57 -6.25
CA LEU A 102 7.40 7.40 -6.88
C LEU A 102 8.09 8.55 -7.62
N LYS A 103 8.22 8.39 -8.95
CA LYS A 103 8.97 9.27 -9.82
C LYS A 103 8.11 10.36 -10.42
N SER A 104 8.65 11.56 -10.47
CA SER A 104 8.21 12.67 -11.31
C SER A 104 8.53 12.40 -12.78
N LYS A 105 7.69 12.88 -13.69
CA LYS A 105 7.86 12.66 -15.14
C LYS A 105 9.15 13.28 -15.69
N SER A 106 9.78 14.19 -14.97
CA SER A 106 10.96 14.96 -15.39
C SER A 106 12.30 14.29 -15.05
N GLN A 107 12.34 13.27 -14.19
CA GLN A 107 13.60 12.80 -13.62
C GLN A 107 14.26 11.67 -14.43
N ASP A 108 15.58 11.74 -14.60
CA ASP A 108 16.37 10.75 -15.33
C ASP A 108 16.37 9.38 -14.62
N ASN A 109 16.27 8.30 -15.41
CA ASN A 109 16.23 6.92 -14.89
C ASN A 109 17.56 6.42 -14.31
N ILE A 110 18.64 7.21 -14.40
CA ILE A 110 19.99 6.76 -14.01
C ILE A 110 20.07 6.50 -12.50
N GLU A 111 19.52 7.40 -11.69
CA GLU A 111 19.57 7.32 -10.21
C GLU A 111 18.72 6.16 -9.70
N VAL A 112 17.54 5.97 -10.33
CA VAL A 112 16.64 4.85 -10.07
C VAL A 112 17.35 3.52 -10.27
N GLU A 113 18.06 3.34 -11.39
CA GLU A 113 18.80 2.12 -11.66
C GLU A 113 19.99 1.94 -10.71
N LYS A 114 20.68 3.02 -10.29
CA LYS A 114 21.75 2.92 -9.30
C LYS A 114 21.23 2.39 -7.96
N VAL A 115 20.13 2.94 -7.43
CA VAL A 115 19.54 2.47 -6.16
C VAL A 115 18.98 1.05 -6.28
N LYS A 116 18.35 0.74 -7.41
CA LYS A 116 17.86 -0.62 -7.69
C LYS A 116 19.00 -1.63 -7.69
N ASN A 117 20.14 -1.30 -8.32
CA ASN A 117 21.31 -2.17 -8.32
C ASN A 117 21.89 -2.35 -6.91
N LEU A 118 22.01 -1.27 -6.15
CA LEU A 118 22.44 -1.29 -4.75
C LEU A 118 21.61 -2.25 -3.90
N LEU A 119 20.28 -2.14 -3.97
CA LEU A 119 19.38 -2.88 -3.08
C LEU A 119 18.93 -4.23 -3.63
N SER A 120 19.24 -4.56 -4.90
CA SER A 120 18.83 -5.81 -5.57
C SER A 120 19.23 -7.09 -4.82
N LYS A 121 20.34 -7.06 -4.09
CA LYS A 121 20.85 -8.22 -3.35
C LYS A 121 20.09 -8.50 -2.05
N VAL A 122 19.37 -7.52 -1.52
CA VAL A 122 18.75 -7.59 -0.18
C VAL A 122 17.24 -7.34 -0.20
N ALA A 123 16.76 -6.47 -1.08
CA ALA A 123 15.34 -6.20 -1.26
C ALA A 123 14.69 -7.35 -2.05
N SER A 124 13.45 -7.66 -1.69
CA SER A 124 12.66 -8.71 -2.34
C SER A 124 12.03 -8.21 -3.65
N SER A 125 11.81 -6.91 -3.75
CA SER A 125 11.27 -6.27 -4.96
C SER A 125 11.62 -4.79 -4.97
N PHE A 126 11.68 -4.24 -6.19
CA PHE A 126 11.89 -2.83 -6.46
C PHE A 126 10.85 -2.39 -7.49
N LEU A 127 9.98 -1.44 -7.13
CA LEU A 127 8.93 -0.93 -8.00
C LEU A 127 9.14 0.56 -8.27
N VAL A 128 8.79 0.99 -9.48
CA VAL A 128 8.84 2.39 -9.91
C VAL A 128 7.46 2.76 -10.42
N PHE A 129 6.95 3.89 -9.97
CA PHE A 129 5.66 4.43 -10.37
C PHE A 129 5.82 5.85 -10.87
N ASP A 130 5.25 6.15 -12.04
CA ASP A 130 5.15 7.52 -12.58
C ASP A 130 3.80 8.17 -12.25
N SER A 131 2.99 7.48 -11.43
CA SER A 131 1.60 7.79 -11.11
C SER A 131 1.37 7.58 -9.62
N LEU A 132 0.98 8.65 -8.94
CA LEU A 132 0.67 8.60 -7.51
C LEU A 132 -0.47 7.62 -7.21
N LEU A 133 -1.48 7.58 -8.08
CA LEU A 133 -2.65 6.74 -7.88
C LEU A 133 -2.30 5.24 -7.97
N ASP A 134 -1.43 4.86 -8.90
CA ASP A 134 -0.99 3.47 -9.04
C ASP A 134 -0.08 3.06 -7.89
N CYS A 135 0.80 3.97 -7.44
CA CYS A 135 1.62 3.77 -6.25
C CYS A 135 0.74 3.55 -5.02
N GLN A 136 -0.21 4.44 -4.74
CA GLN A 136 -1.13 4.32 -3.61
C GLN A 136 -1.90 3.00 -3.64
N LYS A 137 -2.37 2.59 -4.82
CA LYS A 137 -3.08 1.32 -4.98
C LYS A 137 -2.20 0.13 -4.59
N ASP A 138 -0.98 0.05 -5.12
CA ASP A 138 -0.05 -1.03 -4.79
C ASP A 138 0.33 -1.03 -3.30
N LEU A 139 0.58 0.14 -2.70
CA LEU A 139 0.93 0.24 -1.28
C LEU A 139 -0.23 -0.19 -0.36
N LEU A 140 -1.48 0.07 -0.76
CA LEU A 140 -2.68 -0.34 -0.03
C LEU A 140 -3.01 -1.84 -0.22
N GLU A 141 -2.69 -2.40 -1.38
CA GLU A 141 -2.87 -3.82 -1.71
C GLU A 141 -1.80 -4.73 -1.09
N ASP A 142 -0.62 -4.20 -0.75
CA ASP A 142 0.48 -4.97 -0.14
C ASP A 142 0.15 -5.52 1.28
N GLU A 143 -1.00 -5.21 1.88
CA GLU A 143 -1.59 -5.89 3.07
C GLU A 143 -0.62 -6.23 4.24
N LEU A 144 0.40 -5.40 4.51
CA LEU A 144 1.46 -5.66 5.52
C LEU A 144 2.38 -6.84 5.18
N VAL A 145 2.36 -7.32 3.94
CA VAL A 145 3.18 -8.41 3.42
C VAL A 145 4.62 -7.97 3.18
N SER A 146 4.90 -6.67 3.11
CA SER A 146 6.25 -6.12 2.95
C SER A 146 6.54 -4.98 3.92
N ASN A 147 7.82 -4.81 4.28
CA ASN A 147 8.33 -3.56 4.83
C ASN A 147 8.77 -2.67 3.67
N ILE A 148 8.16 -1.51 3.53
CA ILE A 148 8.38 -0.62 2.39
C ILE A 148 9.32 0.52 2.73
N PHE A 149 10.33 0.69 1.89
CA PHE A 149 11.18 1.87 1.82
C PHE A 149 10.73 2.67 0.60
N LEU A 150 10.15 3.83 0.85
CA LEU A 150 9.53 4.65 -0.18
C LEU A 150 10.43 5.84 -0.49
N ILE A 151 10.78 6.01 -1.77
CA ILE A 151 11.50 7.17 -2.29
C ILE A 151 10.48 7.98 -3.09
N ILE A 152 10.37 9.27 -2.80
CA ILE A 152 9.43 10.18 -3.46
C ILE A 152 10.21 11.35 -4.03
N ASP A 153 10.01 11.65 -5.31
CA ASP A 153 10.63 12.80 -5.93
C ASP A 153 10.17 14.12 -5.28
N ALA A 154 11.04 15.12 -5.25
CA ALA A 154 10.81 16.35 -4.51
C ALA A 154 9.65 17.20 -5.08
N ASP A 155 9.24 16.93 -6.32
CA ASP A 155 8.11 17.57 -7.01
C ASP A 155 6.74 17.26 -6.38
N TYR A 156 6.65 16.24 -5.51
CA TYR A 156 5.42 15.92 -4.80
C TYR A 156 5.24 16.79 -3.55
N ASP A 157 3.99 17.22 -3.30
CA ASP A 157 3.61 18.01 -2.14
C ASP A 157 3.81 17.25 -0.81
N ASP A 158 4.10 17.99 0.26
CA ASP A 158 4.26 17.45 1.62
C ASP A 158 3.01 16.67 2.09
N SER A 159 1.83 17.04 1.60
CA SER A 159 0.57 16.35 1.90
C SER A 159 0.57 14.90 1.42
N VAL A 160 1.14 14.63 0.25
CA VAL A 160 1.30 13.29 -0.33
C VAL A 160 2.28 12.47 0.52
N ILE A 161 3.40 13.09 0.90
CA ILE A 161 4.42 12.44 1.74
C ILE A 161 3.82 12.03 3.08
N ILE A 162 3.10 12.94 3.75
CA ILE A 162 2.44 12.68 5.03
C ILE A 162 1.40 11.56 4.90
N GLU A 163 0.60 11.56 3.82
CA GLU A 163 -0.39 10.51 3.57
C GLU A 163 0.26 9.13 3.43
N LEU A 164 1.29 9.02 2.60
CA LEU A 164 1.96 7.75 2.32
C LEU A 164 2.75 7.24 3.53
N GLN A 165 3.35 8.15 4.32
CA GLN A 165 4.08 7.80 5.54
C GLN A 165 3.17 7.20 6.63
N GLN A 166 1.87 7.53 6.63
CA GLN A 166 0.92 6.97 7.59
C GLN A 166 0.53 5.51 7.29
N LEU A 167 0.96 4.96 6.15
CA LEU A 167 0.70 3.57 5.80
C LEU A 167 1.54 2.64 6.69
N PRO A 168 0.94 1.62 7.32
CA PRO A 168 1.60 0.82 8.35
C PRO A 168 2.74 -0.09 7.85
N ASN A 169 2.75 -0.41 6.56
CA ASN A 169 3.79 -1.14 5.87
C ASN A 169 4.96 -0.25 5.41
N VAL A 170 4.77 1.07 5.32
CA VAL A 170 5.83 2.04 5.02
C VAL A 170 6.67 2.27 6.28
N LYS A 171 7.96 1.97 6.20
CA LYS A 171 8.91 2.09 7.32
C LYS A 171 9.73 3.36 7.24
N VAL A 172 10.10 3.75 6.03
CA VAL A 172 10.92 4.92 5.74
C VAL A 172 10.38 5.59 4.49
N VAL A 173 10.36 6.93 4.52
CA VAL A 173 10.07 7.76 3.36
C VAL A 173 11.26 8.70 3.16
N SER A 174 11.87 8.67 1.99
CA SER A 174 12.98 9.54 1.59
C SER A 174 12.50 10.46 0.47
N ARG A 175 12.67 11.77 0.65
CA ARG A 175 12.37 12.76 -0.39
C ARG A 175 13.63 13.05 -1.18
N TYR A 176 13.56 12.99 -2.50
CA TYR A 176 14.74 13.06 -3.35
C TYR A 176 14.58 14.02 -4.55
N GLY A 177 15.62 14.78 -4.88
CA GLY A 177 15.65 15.72 -6.00
C GLY A 177 15.65 17.18 -5.57
N GLN A 178 15.89 18.08 -6.54
CA GLN A 178 15.85 19.52 -6.30
C GLN A 178 14.41 19.98 -6.09
N SER A 179 14.11 20.43 -4.88
CA SER A 179 12.81 21.02 -4.56
C SER A 179 12.72 22.42 -5.18
N SER A 180 11.67 22.64 -5.97
CA SER A 180 11.27 24.00 -6.39
C SER A 180 10.59 24.80 -5.26
N LEU A 181 10.24 24.12 -4.16
CA LEU A 181 9.71 24.70 -2.92
C LEU A 181 10.85 24.96 -1.94
N GLU A 182 10.87 26.13 -1.28
CA GLU A 182 11.93 26.59 -0.35
C GLU A 182 12.14 25.69 0.91
N ASN A 183 11.42 24.58 1.03
CA ASN A 183 11.53 23.65 2.16
C ASN A 183 12.72 22.70 1.97
N LYS A 184 13.76 22.90 2.78
CA LYS A 184 15.05 22.17 2.84
C LYS A 184 14.98 20.69 3.27
N THR A 185 13.88 19.98 3.04
CA THR A 185 13.71 18.59 3.51
C THR A 185 14.01 17.55 2.42
N ALA A 186 14.22 17.97 1.18
CA ALA A 186 14.58 17.09 0.08
C ALA A 186 16.09 16.82 0.05
N ILE A 187 16.46 15.58 -0.27
CA ILE A 187 17.84 15.19 -0.52
C ILE A 187 18.15 15.53 -1.98
N GLU A 188 19.00 16.53 -2.18
CA GLU A 188 19.32 17.02 -3.53
C GLU A 188 20.47 16.26 -4.19
N ASN A 189 21.27 15.54 -3.40
CA ASN A 189 22.43 14.77 -3.87
C ASN A 189 22.17 13.26 -3.78
N TYR A 190 22.49 12.55 -4.86
CA TYR A 190 22.46 11.09 -4.92
C TYR A 190 23.28 10.45 -3.79
N ASP A 191 24.47 10.96 -3.48
CA ASP A 191 25.36 10.34 -2.49
C ASP A 191 24.74 10.39 -1.08
N ASP A 192 24.01 11.45 -0.76
CA ASP A 192 23.30 11.60 0.51
C ASP A 192 22.09 10.65 0.57
N LEU A 193 21.36 10.49 -0.54
CA LEU A 193 20.25 9.53 -0.64
C LEU A 193 20.78 8.12 -0.45
N TYR A 194 21.87 7.80 -1.15
CA TYR A 194 22.57 6.53 -1.07
C TYR A 194 22.96 6.20 0.36
N TYR A 195 23.65 7.12 1.03
CA TYR A 195 24.12 6.93 2.40
C TYR A 195 22.95 6.73 3.37
N GLN A 196 21.94 7.60 3.30
CA GLN A 196 20.79 7.54 4.19
C GLN A 196 19.98 6.26 3.99
N LEU A 197 19.66 5.91 2.75
CA LEU A 197 18.87 4.73 2.43
C LEU A 197 19.61 3.45 2.84
N THR A 198 20.91 3.37 2.58
CA THR A 198 21.73 2.23 2.98
C THR A 198 21.74 2.07 4.50
N HIS A 199 21.98 3.16 5.22
CA HIS A 199 21.96 3.17 6.68
C HIS A 199 20.58 2.74 7.23
N ASP A 200 19.49 3.26 6.67
CA ASP A 200 18.13 2.95 7.11
C ASP A 200 17.76 1.47 6.87
N VAL A 201 18.15 0.91 5.72
CA VAL A 201 17.93 -0.51 5.41
C VAL A 201 18.79 -1.41 6.31
N ILE A 202 20.05 -1.05 6.58
CA ILE A 202 20.92 -1.76 7.54
C ILE A 202 20.30 -1.74 8.94
N ALA A 203 19.87 -0.57 9.41
CA ALA A 203 19.27 -0.42 10.73
C ALA A 203 17.99 -1.27 10.86
N HIS A 204 17.16 -1.30 9.83
CA HIS A 204 15.96 -2.14 9.78
C HIS A 204 16.29 -3.63 9.87
N TYR A 205 17.23 -4.14 9.06
CA TYR A 205 17.62 -5.54 9.13
C TYR A 205 18.28 -5.92 10.46
N ASN A 206 19.08 -5.04 11.07
CA ASN A 206 19.64 -5.26 12.39
C ASN A 206 18.55 -5.34 13.48
N ARG A 207 17.49 -4.51 13.38
CA ARG A 207 16.32 -4.59 14.28
C ARG A 207 15.58 -5.91 14.10
N LEU A 208 15.33 -6.34 12.86
CA LEU A 208 14.71 -7.64 12.57
C LEU A 208 15.57 -8.80 13.08
N GLY A 209 16.88 -8.79 12.83
CA GLY A 209 17.81 -9.80 13.32
C GLY A 209 17.81 -9.91 14.84
N THR A 210 17.83 -8.77 15.53
CA THR A 210 17.73 -8.70 17.00
C THR A 210 16.40 -9.24 17.50
N TYR A 211 15.29 -8.93 16.82
CA TYR A 211 13.97 -9.44 17.16
C TYR A 211 13.90 -10.97 17.05
N PHE A 212 14.29 -11.54 15.91
CA PHE A 212 14.25 -12.98 15.70
C PHE A 212 15.24 -13.74 16.61
N SER A 213 16.39 -13.13 16.92
CA SER A 213 17.34 -13.66 17.90
C SER A 213 16.70 -13.79 19.30
N LYS A 214 15.99 -12.75 19.76
CA LYS A 214 15.24 -12.77 21.03
C LYS A 214 14.10 -13.81 21.04
N LYS A 215 13.51 -14.09 19.87
CA LYS A 215 12.48 -15.12 19.67
C LYS A 215 13.05 -16.53 19.47
N GLN A 216 14.38 -16.69 19.55
CA GLN A 216 15.10 -17.95 19.33
C GLN A 216 14.96 -18.51 17.89
N ASP A 217 14.54 -17.69 16.94
CA ASP A 217 14.60 -18.04 15.51
C ASP A 217 15.97 -17.66 14.94
N ALA A 218 16.96 -18.51 15.24
CA ALA A 218 18.35 -18.27 14.84
C ALA A 218 18.53 -18.25 13.31
N LYS A 219 17.71 -18.98 12.56
CA LYS A 219 17.81 -19.05 11.09
C LYS A 219 17.41 -17.71 10.47
N THR A 220 16.23 -17.20 10.84
CA THR A 220 15.74 -15.92 10.32
C THR A 220 16.60 -14.77 10.85
N ALA A 221 17.03 -14.82 12.11
CA ALA A 221 17.94 -13.81 12.67
C ALA A 221 19.24 -13.71 11.88
N LYS A 222 19.88 -14.85 11.58
CA LYS A 222 21.10 -14.92 10.76
C LYS A 222 20.86 -14.33 9.37
N ASP A 223 19.76 -14.68 8.71
CA ASP A 223 19.43 -14.14 7.38
C ASP A 223 19.34 -12.61 7.41
N MET A 224 18.65 -12.05 8.40
CA MET A 224 18.52 -10.59 8.52
C MET A 224 19.88 -9.92 8.76
N PHE A 225 20.72 -10.44 9.67
CA PHE A 225 22.06 -9.90 9.89
C PHE A 225 22.97 -10.02 8.66
N MET A 226 22.85 -11.11 7.90
CA MET A 226 23.62 -11.28 6.65
C MET A 226 23.20 -10.25 5.59
N LYS A 227 21.91 -9.89 5.50
CA LYS A 227 21.45 -8.81 4.61
C LYS A 227 22.04 -7.46 5.02
N ALA A 228 22.04 -7.13 6.32
CA ALA A 228 22.68 -5.92 6.83
C ALA A 228 24.19 -5.89 6.51
N HIS A 229 24.91 -6.98 6.76
CA HIS A 229 26.33 -7.11 6.47
C HIS A 229 26.63 -6.99 4.97
N THR A 230 25.77 -7.54 4.11
CA THR A 230 25.93 -7.43 2.65
C THR A 230 25.94 -5.97 2.21
N LEU A 231 25.07 -5.12 2.78
CA LEU A 231 25.05 -3.69 2.49
C LEU A 231 26.30 -2.97 2.99
N CYS A 232 26.78 -3.27 4.20
CA CYS A 232 28.03 -2.69 4.72
C CYS A 232 29.24 -2.98 3.82
N ASN A 233 29.26 -4.13 3.15
CA ASN A 233 30.35 -4.49 2.25
C ASN A 233 30.27 -3.79 0.90
N ILE A 234 29.06 -3.46 0.41
CA ILE A 234 28.89 -2.69 -0.83
C ILE A 234 29.47 -1.28 -0.65
N ASP A 235 29.31 -0.69 0.54
CA ASP A 235 29.91 0.60 0.89
C ASP A 235 31.45 0.59 0.94
N SER A 236 32.07 -0.60 1.08
CA SER A 236 33.54 -0.74 1.14
C SER A 236 34.21 -1.00 -0.21
N GLU A 237 33.44 -1.21 -1.27
CA GLU A 237 33.92 -1.52 -2.64
C GLU A 237 33.82 -0.33 -3.61
N LEU A 238 33.30 0.82 -3.15
CA LEU A 238 33.24 2.10 -3.88
C LEU A 238 34.33 3.07 -3.40
#